data_AF-A0A520XW38-F1
#
_entry.id   AF-A0A520XW38-F1
#
_cell.length_a   1.000
_cell.length_b   1.000
_cell.length_c   1.000
_cell.angle_alpha   90.00
_cell.angle_beta   90.00
_cell.angle_gamma   90.00
#
_symmetry.space_group_name_H-M   'P 1'
#
loop_
_entity.id
_entity.type
_entity.pdbx_description
1 polymer ?
#
loop_
_entity_poly.entity_id
_entity_poly.type
_entity_poly.pdbx_seq_one_letter_code
_entity_poly.pdbx_strand_id
1 'polypeptide(L)'
;MKLFALILALALLVLGAVIRAAGASVVRTSRADALHDAAEGDSRAARVAEVLDDRAIIQPALGTVTTILLVAAAVPAAWALTQQLSGVALLVGLAALGFALVLFGDLLPRSWGRGHPRRLSYRFSRLLAASVRLGSRAVDLVAEDEEEEDDALGPDEEAAQEEAERELISSVLEFSDAVVREVMVPRPDMTSISEAASSDEAVDLSLAEGVSRIPVTRGGPDDIVGILYARDLLALMDSGVAAKAVGELMRPGYYVPETKRISELLREMQANQVHMAVVVDEFGGTAGLVTIEDIIEELVGEIADEFDEAEELITEVDGGYLVDARLPVDDLGDLFDVEFPDHEWDTVGGLVLALAGRVPKEGEQFEHDGVLFTTDRVQGRRVARVLCRRT
;
A
#
# COMPACT_ATOMS: atom_id res chain seq x y z
N MET A 1 9.46 -41.11 40.43
CA MET A 1 9.30 -40.81 38.98
C MET A 1 8.32 -39.67 38.71
N LYS A 2 7.07 -39.70 39.20
CA LYS A 2 6.09 -38.60 39.01
C LYS A 2 6.57 -37.23 39.50
N LEU A 3 7.12 -37.16 40.71
CA LEU A 3 7.65 -35.92 41.29
C LEU A 3 8.78 -35.33 40.44
N PHE A 4 9.66 -36.19 39.93
CA PHE A 4 10.75 -35.77 39.05
C PHE A 4 10.24 -35.19 37.73
N ALA A 5 9.21 -35.81 37.12
CA ALA A 5 8.58 -35.30 35.90
C ALA A 5 7.95 -33.90 36.10
N LEU A 6 7.27 -33.68 37.24
CA LEU A 6 6.71 -32.37 37.56
C LEU A 6 7.79 -31.30 37.82
N ILE A 7 8.88 -31.67 38.49
CA ILE A 7 10.03 -30.76 38.70
C ILE A 7 10.66 -30.38 37.36
N LEU A 8 10.85 -31.34 36.46
CA LEU A 8 11.38 -31.09 35.13
C LEU A 8 10.46 -30.17 34.32
N ALA A 9 9.15 -30.44 34.31
CA ALA A 9 8.16 -29.60 33.64
C ALA A 9 8.20 -28.15 34.16
N LEU A 10 8.23 -27.99 35.48
CA LEU A 10 8.29 -26.67 36.11
C LEU A 10 9.60 -25.94 35.77
N ALA A 11 10.73 -26.63 35.77
CA ALA A 11 12.03 -26.03 35.42
C ALA A 11 12.05 -25.53 33.97
N LEU A 12 11.51 -26.31 33.03
CA LEU A 12 11.39 -25.93 31.62
C LEU A 12 10.43 -24.76 31.41
N LEU A 13 9.28 -24.78 32.10
CA LEU A 13 8.33 -23.66 32.08
C LEU A 13 8.96 -22.36 32.58
N VAL A 14 9.68 -22.41 33.71
CA VAL A 14 10.36 -21.23 34.27
C VAL A 14 11.45 -20.73 33.33
N LEU A 15 12.23 -21.64 32.72
CA LEU A 15 13.26 -21.26 31.75
C LEU A 15 12.64 -20.57 30.53
N GLY A 16 11.57 -21.14 29.95
CA GLY A 16 10.83 -20.55 28.84
C GLY A 16 10.27 -19.17 29.19
N ALA A 17 9.65 -19.04 30.37
CA ALA A 17 9.13 -17.78 30.88
C ALA A 17 10.21 -16.70 31.02
N VAL A 18 11.39 -17.06 31.56
CA VAL A 18 12.51 -16.11 31.70
C VAL A 18 13.02 -15.64 30.34
N ILE A 19 13.20 -16.56 29.38
CA ILE A 19 13.61 -16.23 28.01
C ILE A 19 12.58 -15.29 27.37
N ARG A 20 11.29 -15.58 27.53
CA ARG A 20 10.22 -14.76 26.96
C ARG A 20 10.14 -13.36 27.57
N ALA A 21 10.30 -13.24 28.88
CA ALA A 21 10.36 -11.96 29.57
C ALA A 21 11.59 -11.14 29.15
N ALA A 22 12.76 -11.78 29.03
CA ALA A 22 13.99 -11.13 28.57
C ALA A 22 13.86 -10.66 27.11
N GLY A 23 13.29 -11.50 26.23
CA GLY A 23 13.03 -11.15 24.83
C GLY A 23 12.09 -9.96 24.68
N ALA A 24 11.00 -9.93 25.44
CA ALA A 24 10.07 -8.79 25.44
C ALA A 24 10.71 -7.49 25.97
N SER A 25 11.71 -7.59 26.86
CA SER A 25 12.50 -6.46 27.36
C SER A 25 13.50 -5.95 26.32
N VAL A 26 14.11 -6.85 25.53
CA VAL A 26 15.09 -6.51 24.48
C VAL A 26 14.47 -5.70 23.35
N VAL A 27 13.26 -6.04 22.90
CA VAL A 27 12.58 -5.30 21.81
C VAL A 27 12.42 -3.80 22.14
N ARG A 28 12.20 -3.47 23.41
CA ARG A 28 12.07 -2.08 23.87
C ARG A 28 13.40 -1.41 24.22
N THR A 29 14.52 -2.11 24.10
CA THR A 29 15.86 -1.57 24.36
C THR A 29 16.44 -1.00 23.06
N SER A 30 16.85 0.26 23.07
CA SER A 30 17.58 0.85 21.94
C SER A 30 18.98 0.26 21.85
N ARG A 31 19.46 0.00 20.62
CA ARG A 31 20.83 -0.44 20.38
C ARG A 31 21.83 0.64 20.78
N ALA A 32 21.51 1.91 20.55
CA ALA A 32 22.33 3.05 20.94
C ALA A 32 22.54 3.10 22.47
N ASP A 33 21.48 2.86 23.24
CA ASP A 33 21.56 2.79 24.70
C ASP A 33 22.44 1.63 25.18
N ALA A 34 22.30 0.45 24.56
CA ALA A 34 23.09 -0.71 24.91
C ALA A 34 24.58 -0.54 24.57
N LEU A 35 24.90 0.16 23.46
CA LEU A 35 26.27 0.51 23.09
C LEU A 35 26.87 1.57 24.02
N HIS A 36 26.07 2.56 24.44
CA HIS A 36 26.49 3.55 25.42
C HIS A 36 26.85 2.88 26.76
N ASP A 37 25.94 2.05 27.30
CA ASP A 37 26.17 1.31 28.55
C ASP A 37 27.36 0.32 28.43
N ALA A 38 27.60 -0.23 27.23
CA ALA A 38 28.76 -1.08 26.96
C ALA A 38 30.08 -0.29 26.95
N ALA A 39 30.08 0.93 26.40
CA ALA A 39 31.24 1.83 26.42
C ALA A 39 31.58 2.29 27.85
N GLU A 40 30.59 2.38 28.74
CA GLU A 40 30.77 2.62 30.18
C GLU A 40 31.28 1.39 30.96
N GLY A 41 31.42 0.23 30.30
CA GLY A 41 32.06 -0.97 30.86
C GLY A 41 31.11 -2.12 31.22
N ASP A 42 29.81 -2.06 30.90
CA ASP A 42 28.91 -3.19 31.13
C ASP A 42 29.01 -4.27 30.03
N SER A 43 29.73 -5.35 30.34
CA SER A 43 29.84 -6.54 29.47
C SER A 43 28.51 -7.23 29.13
N ARG A 44 27.42 -6.95 29.87
CA ARG A 44 26.07 -7.48 29.58
C ARG A 44 25.38 -6.65 28.52
N ALA A 45 25.56 -5.32 28.56
CA ALA A 45 25.03 -4.41 27.55
C ALA A 45 25.68 -4.69 26.19
N ALA A 46 26.98 -4.98 26.16
CA ALA A 46 27.70 -5.39 24.95
C ALA A 46 27.06 -6.62 24.26
N ARG A 47 26.71 -7.68 25.02
CA ARG A 47 26.04 -8.86 24.46
C ARG A 47 24.63 -8.57 23.95
N VAL A 48 23.91 -7.67 24.62
CA VAL A 48 22.57 -7.27 24.15
C VAL A 48 22.70 -6.42 22.89
N ALA A 49 23.73 -5.58 22.77
CA ALA A 49 24.02 -4.84 21.55
C ALA A 49 24.35 -5.76 20.37
N GLU A 50 25.13 -6.83 20.59
CA GLU A 50 25.39 -7.88 19.58
C GLU A 50 24.10 -8.58 19.14
N VAL A 51 23.20 -8.89 20.07
CA VAL A 51 21.92 -9.52 19.72
C VAL A 51 20.99 -8.55 18.99
N LEU A 52 21.07 -7.25 19.29
CA LEU A 52 20.29 -6.19 18.64
C LEU A 52 20.81 -5.80 17.25
N ASP A 53 21.89 -6.43 16.76
CA ASP A 53 22.46 -6.18 15.44
C ASP A 53 21.50 -6.66 14.33
N ASP A 54 20.87 -7.82 14.54
CA ASP A 54 19.87 -8.38 13.64
C ASP A 54 18.50 -8.45 14.33
N ARG A 55 17.75 -7.35 14.25
CA ARG A 55 16.45 -7.23 14.94
C ARG A 55 15.37 -8.15 14.37
N ALA A 56 15.46 -8.50 13.09
CA ALA A 56 14.46 -9.31 12.40
C ALA A 56 14.40 -10.73 13.00
N ILE A 57 15.56 -11.32 13.30
CA ILE A 57 15.65 -12.71 13.77
C ILE A 57 15.29 -12.87 15.26
N ILE A 58 15.38 -11.82 16.08
CA ILE A 58 15.24 -11.92 17.55
C ILE A 58 13.87 -12.48 17.97
N GLN A 59 12.77 -11.94 17.42
CA GLN A 59 11.42 -12.37 17.83
C GLN A 59 11.11 -13.81 17.37
N PRO A 60 11.35 -14.18 16.10
CA PRO A 60 11.21 -15.55 15.63
C PRO A 60 12.07 -16.53 16.43
N ALA A 61 13.37 -16.28 16.56
CA ALA A 61 14.30 -17.19 17.24
C ALA A 61 13.93 -17.42 18.71
N LEU A 62 13.63 -16.34 19.45
CA LEU A 62 13.20 -16.46 20.85
C LEU A 62 11.81 -17.12 20.97
N GLY A 63 10.92 -16.86 20.01
CA GLY A 63 9.63 -17.54 19.88
C GLY A 63 9.79 -19.05 19.77
N THR A 64 10.57 -19.51 18.80
CA THR A 64 10.83 -20.92 18.54
C THR A 64 11.39 -21.63 19.76
N VAL A 65 12.43 -21.07 20.40
CA VAL A 65 13.03 -21.66 21.61
C VAL A 65 12.03 -21.71 22.77
N THR A 66 11.24 -20.66 23.00
CA THR A 66 10.21 -20.68 24.05
C THR A 66 9.15 -21.75 23.75
N THR A 67 8.67 -21.85 22.51
CA THR A 67 7.68 -22.87 22.12
C THR A 67 8.21 -24.28 22.34
N ILE A 68 9.44 -24.58 21.93
CA ILE A 68 10.09 -25.89 22.16
C ILE A 68 10.13 -26.21 23.66
N LEU A 69 10.51 -25.24 24.50
CA LEU A 69 10.56 -25.43 25.95
C LEU A 69 9.18 -25.68 26.56
N LEU A 70 8.13 -25.03 26.07
CA LEU A 70 6.75 -25.26 26.53
C LEU A 70 6.24 -26.63 26.13
N VAL A 71 6.51 -27.08 24.89
CA VAL A 71 6.18 -28.43 24.45
C VAL A 71 6.94 -29.48 25.28
N ALA A 72 8.24 -29.27 25.51
CA ALA A 72 9.06 -30.14 26.34
C ALA A 72 8.60 -30.17 27.81
N ALA A 73 8.02 -29.08 28.32
CA ALA A 73 7.40 -29.04 29.66
C ALA A 73 6.04 -29.77 29.69
N ALA A 74 5.27 -29.70 28.61
CA ALA A 74 3.93 -30.30 28.52
C ALA A 74 3.97 -31.82 28.63
N VAL A 75 4.93 -32.48 27.96
CA VAL A 75 5.03 -33.95 27.92
C VAL A 75 5.15 -34.59 29.32
N PRO A 76 6.12 -34.24 30.17
CA PRO A 76 6.25 -34.82 31.51
C PRO A 76 5.10 -34.42 32.45
N ALA A 77 4.54 -33.22 32.31
CA ALA A 77 3.39 -32.78 33.11
C ALA A 77 2.11 -33.55 32.74
N ALA A 78 1.84 -33.72 31.44
CA ALA A 78 0.73 -34.52 30.95
C ALA A 78 0.87 -35.98 31.38
N TRP A 79 2.07 -36.57 31.25
CA TRP A 79 2.34 -37.91 31.76
C TRP A 79 2.09 -38.04 33.26
N ALA A 80 2.48 -37.05 34.06
CA ALA A 80 2.19 -37.07 35.50
C ALA A 80 0.68 -37.02 35.80
N LEU A 81 -0.11 -36.29 35.00
CA LEU A 81 -1.57 -36.21 35.13
C LEU A 81 -2.28 -37.52 34.80
N THR A 82 -1.85 -38.25 33.76
CA THR A 82 -2.45 -39.56 33.41
C THR A 82 -2.31 -40.59 34.52
N GLN A 83 -1.33 -40.40 35.39
CA GLN A 83 -1.06 -41.28 36.51
C GLN A 83 -1.90 -40.97 37.76
N GLN A 84 -2.73 -39.92 37.72
CA GLN A 84 -3.53 -39.44 38.85
C GLN A 84 -5.00 -39.23 38.49
N LEU A 85 -5.30 -38.91 37.24
CA LEU A 85 -6.64 -38.66 36.73
C LEU A 85 -6.97 -39.63 35.59
N SER A 86 -8.25 -39.94 35.44
CA SER A 86 -8.78 -40.76 34.33
C SER A 86 -10.10 -40.19 33.82
N GLY A 87 -10.51 -40.61 32.62
CA GLY A 87 -11.77 -40.18 32.00
C GLY A 87 -11.86 -38.66 31.80
N VAL A 88 -13.02 -38.08 32.10
CA VAL A 88 -13.28 -36.65 31.89
C VAL A 88 -12.36 -35.76 32.74
N ALA A 89 -12.00 -36.20 33.95
CA ALA A 89 -11.09 -35.44 34.82
C ALA A 89 -9.70 -35.28 34.18
N LEU A 90 -9.24 -36.27 33.42
CA LEU A 90 -7.97 -36.17 32.69
C LEU A 90 -8.06 -35.13 31.55
N LEU A 91 -9.16 -35.11 30.79
CA LEU A 91 -9.37 -34.14 29.72
C LEU A 91 -9.38 -32.70 30.26
N VAL A 92 -10.11 -32.47 31.35
CA VAL A 92 -10.14 -31.16 32.04
C VAL A 92 -8.75 -30.80 32.58
N GLY A 93 -8.03 -31.77 33.15
CA GLY A 93 -6.67 -31.56 33.64
C GLY A 93 -5.67 -31.20 32.55
N LEU A 94 -5.74 -31.84 31.37
CA LEU A 94 -4.89 -31.53 30.23
C LEU A 94 -5.21 -30.16 29.62
N ALA A 95 -6.49 -29.80 29.51
CA ALA A 95 -6.89 -28.47 29.07
C ALA A 95 -6.41 -27.38 30.03
N ALA A 96 -6.57 -27.58 31.33
CA ALA A 96 -6.07 -26.66 32.36
C ALA A 96 -4.54 -26.55 32.34
N LEU A 97 -3.83 -27.65 32.10
CA LEU A 97 -2.37 -27.65 31.92
C LEU A 97 -1.95 -26.84 30.69
N GLY A 98 -2.59 -27.06 29.54
CA GLY A 98 -2.31 -26.30 28.31
C GLY A 98 -2.52 -24.79 28.52
N PHE A 99 -3.64 -24.42 29.14
CA PHE A 99 -3.92 -23.04 29.51
C PHE A 99 -2.86 -22.45 30.45
N ALA A 100 -2.46 -23.21 31.48
CA ALA A 100 -1.43 -22.76 32.43
C ALA A 100 -0.06 -22.58 31.75
N LEU A 101 0.34 -23.49 30.86
CA LEU A 101 1.62 -23.39 30.14
C LEU A 101 1.67 -22.14 29.25
N VAL A 102 0.60 -21.83 28.51
CA VAL A 102 0.54 -20.60 27.70
C VAL A 102 0.49 -19.35 28.59
N LEU A 103 -0.31 -19.37 29.66
CA LEU A 103 -0.46 -18.21 30.53
C LEU A 103 0.86 -17.87 31.26
N PHE A 104 1.48 -18.85 31.91
CA PHE A 104 2.69 -18.65 32.73
C PHE A 104 3.98 -18.74 31.93
N GLY A 105 3.99 -19.46 30.82
CA GLY A 105 5.16 -19.59 29.95
C GLY A 105 5.33 -18.42 28.99
N ASP A 106 4.23 -17.74 28.66
CA ASP A 106 4.22 -16.87 27.50
C ASP A 106 3.51 -15.52 27.73
N LEU A 107 2.22 -15.51 28.04
CA LEU A 107 1.44 -14.27 28.17
C LEU A 107 1.90 -13.37 29.34
N LEU A 108 2.02 -13.93 30.55
CA LEU A 108 2.43 -13.18 31.74
C LEU A 108 3.91 -12.73 31.67
N PRO A 109 4.86 -13.59 31.27
CA PRO A 109 6.25 -13.16 31.16
C PRO A 109 6.45 -12.08 30.09
N ARG A 110 5.73 -12.16 28.95
CA ARG A 110 5.75 -11.11 27.91
C ARG A 110 5.33 -9.75 28.46
N SER A 111 4.21 -9.69 29.19
CA SER A 111 3.70 -8.43 29.73
C SER A 111 4.65 -7.85 30.78
N TRP A 112 5.20 -8.71 31.64
CA TRP A 112 6.16 -8.29 32.66
C TRP A 112 7.48 -7.80 32.07
N GLY A 113 7.97 -8.47 31.02
CA GLY A 113 9.16 -8.08 30.25
C GLY A 113 9.05 -6.70 29.62
N ARG A 114 7.87 -6.38 29.04
CA ARG A 114 7.58 -5.06 28.46
C ARG A 114 7.58 -3.91 29.49
N GLY A 115 7.25 -4.21 30.74
CA GLY A 115 7.21 -3.24 31.84
C GLY A 115 8.56 -2.93 32.48
N HIS A 116 9.60 -3.73 32.21
CA HIS A 116 10.94 -3.56 32.78
C HIS A 116 12.03 -3.58 31.69
N PRO A 117 12.11 -2.53 30.84
CA PRO A 117 13.16 -2.42 29.82
C PRO A 117 14.56 -2.36 30.48
N ARG A 118 15.58 -2.86 29.77
CA ARG A 118 17.01 -2.95 30.19
C ARG A 118 17.35 -3.92 31.34
N ARG A 119 16.58 -3.94 32.44
CA ARG A 119 16.92 -4.77 33.62
C ARG A 119 16.93 -6.27 33.33
N LEU A 120 15.91 -6.76 32.63
CA LEU A 120 15.77 -8.19 32.34
C LEU A 120 16.67 -8.63 31.19
N SER A 121 16.78 -7.80 30.14
CA SER A 121 17.67 -8.06 29.01
C SER A 121 19.14 -8.15 29.44
N TYR A 122 19.63 -7.24 30.28
CA TYR A 122 21.04 -7.26 30.71
C TYR A 122 21.30 -8.43 31.67
N ARG A 123 20.40 -8.64 32.65
CA ARG A 123 20.52 -9.73 33.64
C ARG A 123 20.57 -11.10 32.97
N PHE A 124 19.76 -11.31 31.93
CA PHE A 124 19.67 -12.58 31.21
C PHE A 124 20.37 -12.55 29.83
N SER A 125 21.28 -11.60 29.60
CA SER A 125 21.98 -11.40 28.32
C SER A 125 22.61 -12.68 27.74
N ARG A 126 23.19 -13.54 28.60
CA ARG A 126 23.77 -14.83 28.18
C ARG A 126 22.73 -15.83 27.70
N LEU A 127 21.61 -15.94 28.44
CA LEU A 127 20.52 -16.83 28.05
C LEU A 127 19.88 -16.34 26.77
N LEU A 128 19.65 -15.03 26.66
CA LEU A 128 19.08 -14.42 25.48
C LEU A 128 19.95 -14.63 24.24
N ALA A 129 21.26 -14.38 24.32
CA ALA A 129 22.17 -14.63 23.21
C ALA A 129 22.25 -16.12 22.82
N ALA A 130 22.25 -17.02 23.81
CA ALA A 130 22.21 -18.46 23.53
C ALA A 130 20.90 -18.88 22.87
N SER A 131 19.76 -18.36 23.33
CA SER A 131 18.45 -18.63 22.76
C SER A 131 18.32 -18.08 21.34
N VAL A 132 18.83 -16.88 21.04
CA VAL A 132 18.83 -16.36 19.67
C VAL A 132 19.68 -17.23 18.75
N ARG A 133 20.89 -17.64 19.16
CA ARG A 133 21.75 -18.53 18.35
C ARG A 133 21.17 -19.94 18.12
N LEU A 134 20.42 -20.45 19.09
CA LEU A 134 19.75 -21.75 18.97
C LEU A 134 18.48 -21.63 18.12
N GLY A 135 17.73 -20.54 18.30
CA GLY A 135 16.51 -20.28 17.58
C GLY A 135 16.74 -19.89 16.14
N SER A 136 17.79 -19.12 15.82
CA SER A 136 18.13 -18.72 14.45
C SER A 136 18.32 -19.94 13.57
N ARG A 137 19.10 -20.93 14.02
CA ARG A 137 19.27 -22.21 13.28
C ARG A 137 17.96 -22.96 13.01
N ALA A 138 16.98 -22.83 13.90
CA ALA A 138 15.69 -23.48 13.72
C ALA A 138 14.75 -22.65 12.84
N VAL A 139 14.98 -21.33 12.72
CA VAL A 139 14.31 -20.44 11.78
C VAL A 139 14.89 -20.64 10.39
N ASP A 140 16.22 -20.69 10.27
CA ASP A 140 16.92 -20.95 9.00
C ASP A 140 16.46 -22.26 8.36
N LEU A 141 16.28 -23.33 9.15
CA LEU A 141 15.74 -24.62 8.68
C LEU A 141 14.29 -24.59 8.20
N VAL A 142 13.50 -23.60 8.62
CA VAL A 142 12.11 -23.42 8.17
C VAL A 142 12.04 -22.45 7.00
N ALA A 143 12.92 -21.44 6.99
CA ALA A 143 13.07 -20.51 5.88
C ALA A 143 13.57 -21.21 4.61
N GLU A 144 14.48 -22.18 4.72
CA GLU A 144 14.90 -23.02 3.57
C GLU A 144 13.73 -23.81 2.95
N ASP A 145 12.71 -24.20 3.74
CA ASP A 145 11.49 -24.88 3.23
C ASP A 145 10.47 -23.87 2.63
N GLU A 146 10.42 -22.62 3.12
CA GLU A 146 9.58 -21.56 2.56
C GLU A 146 10.16 -21.02 1.24
N GLU A 147 11.49 -20.87 1.14
CA GLU A 147 12.19 -20.50 -0.10
C GLU A 147 11.95 -21.53 -1.23
N GLU A 148 11.81 -22.83 -0.94
CA GLU A 148 11.45 -23.84 -1.96
C GLU A 148 9.97 -23.77 -2.41
N GLU A 149 9.07 -23.17 -1.62
CA GLU A 149 7.66 -22.93 -2.00
C GLU A 149 7.47 -21.58 -2.72
N ASP A 150 8.29 -20.56 -2.39
CA ASP A 150 8.28 -19.22 -3.00
C ASP A 150 9.06 -19.16 -4.35
N ASP A 151 10.04 -20.04 -4.60
CA ASP A 151 10.77 -20.19 -5.88
C ASP A 151 9.89 -20.68 -7.06
N ALA A 152 8.56 -20.73 -6.86
CA ALA A 152 7.57 -20.84 -7.92
C ALA A 152 7.26 -19.49 -8.62
N LEU A 153 7.56 -18.36 -7.96
CA LEU A 153 7.59 -17.01 -8.52
C LEU A 153 9.06 -16.65 -8.74
N GLY A 154 9.39 -16.05 -9.89
CA GLY A 154 10.77 -15.69 -10.18
C GLY A 154 11.29 -14.62 -9.20
N PRO A 155 12.62 -14.51 -8.96
CA PRO A 155 13.21 -13.46 -8.12
C PRO A 155 12.84 -12.02 -8.56
N ASP A 156 12.46 -11.86 -9.84
CA ASP A 156 11.97 -10.59 -10.38
C ASP A 156 10.51 -10.29 -9.98
N GLU A 157 9.67 -11.33 -9.80
CA GLU A 157 8.26 -11.18 -9.42
C GLU A 157 8.11 -10.88 -7.92
N GLU A 158 8.94 -11.46 -7.06
CA GLU A 158 8.97 -11.13 -5.63
C GLU A 158 9.43 -9.69 -5.38
N ALA A 159 10.48 -9.25 -6.08
CA ALA A 159 10.96 -7.88 -5.99
C ALA A 159 9.90 -6.87 -6.46
N ALA A 160 9.17 -7.19 -7.54
CA ALA A 160 8.07 -6.39 -8.02
C ALA A 160 6.89 -6.34 -7.02
N GLN A 161 6.58 -7.46 -6.37
CA GLN A 161 5.53 -7.53 -5.36
C GLN A 161 5.90 -6.73 -4.09
N GLU A 162 7.14 -6.83 -3.62
CA GLU A 162 7.61 -6.02 -2.49
C GLU A 162 7.57 -4.51 -2.80
N GLU A 163 7.93 -4.12 -4.02
CA GLU A 163 7.87 -2.73 -4.44
C GLU A 163 6.42 -2.22 -4.50
N ALA A 164 5.51 -3.01 -5.08
CA ALA A 164 4.08 -2.69 -5.10
C ALA A 164 3.48 -2.59 -3.69
N GLU A 165 3.87 -3.46 -2.75
CA GLU A 165 3.41 -3.36 -1.36
C GLU A 165 3.93 -2.08 -0.68
N ARG A 166 5.20 -1.71 -0.92
CA ARG A 166 5.77 -0.47 -0.39
C ARG A 166 5.08 0.76 -0.96
N GLU A 167 4.79 0.76 -2.25
CA GLU A 167 4.07 1.83 -2.94
C GLU A 167 2.67 2.00 -2.34
N LEU A 168 1.90 0.93 -2.19
CA LEU A 168 0.58 0.96 -1.54
C LEU A 168 0.64 1.49 -0.11
N ILE A 169 1.65 1.11 0.67
CA ILE A 169 1.83 1.63 2.03
C ILE A 169 2.14 3.14 2.00
N SER A 170 2.94 3.61 1.05
CA SER A 170 3.22 5.05 0.88
C SER A 170 1.94 5.81 0.51
N SER A 171 1.18 5.32 -0.49
CA SER A 171 -0.06 5.93 -0.95
C SER A 171 -1.10 6.04 0.17
N VAL A 172 -1.21 5.04 1.05
CA VAL A 172 -2.11 5.11 2.22
C VAL A 172 -1.69 6.20 3.22
N LEU A 173 -0.39 6.40 3.42
CA LEU A 173 0.12 7.46 4.30
C LEU A 173 -0.15 8.84 3.68
N GLU A 174 0.15 9.01 2.39
CA GLU A 174 -0.08 10.25 1.64
C GLU A 174 -1.57 10.60 1.56
N PHE A 175 -2.44 9.63 1.29
CA PHE A 175 -3.90 9.79 1.30
C PHE A 175 -4.44 10.36 2.62
N SER A 176 -3.81 10.01 3.75
CA SER A 176 -4.23 10.52 5.06
C SER A 176 -4.05 12.04 5.19
N ASP A 177 -3.02 12.56 4.54
CA ASP A 177 -2.58 13.96 4.60
C ASP A 177 -3.00 14.82 3.40
N ALA A 178 -3.29 14.19 2.27
CA ALA A 178 -3.71 14.85 1.04
C ALA A 178 -5.01 15.65 1.20
N VAL A 179 -5.06 16.77 0.49
CA VAL A 179 -6.21 17.70 0.49
C VAL A 179 -6.91 17.73 -0.86
N VAL A 180 -8.18 18.16 -0.87
CA VAL A 180 -9.04 18.14 -2.06
C VAL A 180 -8.41 18.86 -3.26
N ARG A 181 -7.70 19.98 -3.07
CA ARG A 181 -7.03 20.68 -4.18
C ARG A 181 -5.97 19.87 -4.92
N GLU A 182 -5.41 18.83 -4.30
CA GLU A 182 -4.35 18.00 -4.90
C GLU A 182 -4.93 16.95 -5.84
N VAL A 183 -6.20 16.59 -5.67
CA VAL A 183 -6.86 15.46 -6.36
C VAL A 183 -8.06 15.91 -7.21
N MET A 184 -8.46 17.17 -7.11
CA MET A 184 -9.62 17.69 -7.83
C MET A 184 -9.34 17.83 -9.33
N VAL A 185 -10.37 17.67 -10.15
CA VAL A 185 -10.37 18.14 -11.53
C VAL A 185 -10.48 19.67 -11.52
N PRO A 186 -9.45 20.40 -11.98
CA PRO A 186 -9.46 21.86 -11.96
C PRO A 186 -10.55 22.43 -12.87
N ARG A 187 -11.08 23.61 -12.53
CA ARG A 187 -12.14 24.27 -13.32
C ARG A 187 -11.93 24.32 -14.84
N PRO A 188 -10.73 24.63 -15.37
CA PRO A 188 -10.51 24.66 -16.82
C PRO A 188 -10.76 23.32 -17.52
N ASP A 189 -10.62 22.22 -16.79
CA ASP A 189 -10.73 20.85 -17.30
C ASP A 189 -12.11 20.24 -17.00
N MET A 190 -13.00 20.99 -16.35
CA MET A 190 -14.36 20.55 -16.06
C MET A 190 -15.26 20.60 -17.31
N THR A 191 -15.79 19.44 -17.68
CA THR A 191 -16.94 19.35 -18.60
C THR A 191 -18.21 19.80 -17.88
N SER A 192 -18.80 20.92 -18.30
CA SER A 192 -20.01 21.49 -17.70
C SER A 192 -21.06 21.89 -18.74
N ILE A 193 -22.31 22.08 -18.30
CA ILE A 193 -23.43 22.44 -19.18
C ILE A 193 -24.24 23.62 -18.61
N SER A 194 -24.80 24.45 -19.48
CA SER A 194 -25.65 25.60 -19.05
C SER A 194 -27.02 25.12 -18.55
N GLU A 195 -27.55 25.77 -17.50
CA GLU A 195 -28.91 25.49 -17.01
C GLU A 195 -30.00 25.73 -18.07
N ALA A 196 -29.71 26.59 -19.06
CA ALA A 196 -30.60 26.91 -20.17
C ALA A 196 -30.49 25.94 -21.35
N ALA A 197 -29.52 25.02 -21.33
CA ALA A 197 -29.38 23.99 -22.36
C ALA A 197 -30.58 23.03 -22.33
N SER A 198 -30.83 22.39 -23.46
CA SER A 198 -31.85 21.35 -23.60
C SER A 198 -31.35 20.00 -23.09
N SER A 199 -32.28 19.12 -22.75
CA SER A 199 -31.98 17.72 -22.39
C SER A 199 -31.27 16.96 -23.51
N ASP A 200 -31.53 17.31 -24.78
CA ASP A 200 -30.92 16.64 -25.93
C ASP A 200 -29.42 17.01 -26.05
N GLU A 201 -29.09 18.30 -25.90
CA GLU A 201 -27.70 18.75 -25.82
C GLU A 201 -26.94 18.10 -24.65
N ALA A 202 -27.62 17.86 -23.53
CA ALA A 202 -27.03 17.18 -22.39
C ALA A 202 -26.76 15.68 -22.64
N VAL A 203 -27.62 15.02 -23.41
CA VAL A 203 -27.41 13.63 -23.84
C VAL A 203 -26.21 13.55 -24.78
N ASP A 204 -26.15 14.43 -25.78
CA ASP A 204 -25.03 14.49 -26.73
C ASP A 204 -23.70 14.72 -26.01
N LEU A 205 -23.67 15.64 -25.04
CA LEU A 205 -22.47 15.91 -24.23
C LEU A 205 -22.07 14.69 -23.38
N SER A 206 -23.04 14.06 -22.70
CA SER A 206 -22.77 12.87 -21.86
C SER A 206 -22.22 11.70 -22.67
N LEU A 207 -22.72 11.48 -23.88
CA LEU A 207 -22.26 10.42 -24.77
C LEU A 207 -20.89 10.73 -25.39
N ALA A 208 -20.64 11.99 -25.76
CA ALA A 208 -19.38 12.40 -26.35
C ALA A 208 -18.21 12.31 -25.36
N GLU A 209 -18.44 12.74 -24.12
CA GLU A 209 -17.41 12.84 -23.07
C GLU A 209 -17.38 11.60 -22.15
N GLY A 210 -18.34 10.67 -22.28
CA GLY A 210 -18.40 9.46 -21.45
C GLY A 210 -18.73 9.70 -19.97
N VAL A 211 -19.24 10.90 -19.62
CA VAL A 211 -19.43 11.29 -18.22
C VAL A 211 -20.84 10.96 -17.70
N SER A 212 -20.90 10.43 -16.47
CA SER A 212 -22.16 10.07 -15.81
C SER A 212 -22.83 11.22 -15.04
N ARG A 213 -22.07 12.26 -14.69
CA ARG A 213 -22.52 13.41 -13.90
C ARG A 213 -21.90 14.68 -14.48
N ILE A 214 -22.72 15.71 -14.67
CA ILE A 214 -22.31 16.94 -15.33
C ILE A 214 -22.67 18.14 -14.44
N PRO A 215 -21.70 18.95 -13.99
CA PRO A 215 -21.97 20.23 -13.34
C PRO A 215 -22.80 21.17 -14.23
N VAL A 216 -23.81 21.79 -13.63
CA VAL A 216 -24.71 22.74 -14.31
C VAL A 216 -24.35 24.16 -13.92
N THR A 217 -24.11 25.01 -14.91
CA THR A 217 -23.64 26.40 -14.76
C THR A 217 -24.75 27.43 -15.00
N ARG A 218 -24.67 28.58 -14.33
CA ARG A 218 -25.49 29.77 -14.60
C ARG A 218 -24.62 30.97 -14.91
N GLY A 219 -24.73 31.53 -16.11
CA GLY A 219 -24.06 32.79 -16.46
C GLY A 219 -22.51 32.72 -16.56
N GLY A 220 -21.89 31.60 -16.22
CA GLY A 220 -20.46 31.35 -16.41
C GLY A 220 -19.97 30.07 -15.71
N PRO A 221 -18.73 29.64 -15.96
CA PRO A 221 -18.14 28.43 -15.39
C PRO A 221 -17.90 28.50 -13.87
N ASP A 222 -17.95 29.70 -13.29
CA ASP A 222 -17.70 29.92 -11.85
C ASP A 222 -18.94 29.73 -10.96
N ASP A 223 -20.13 29.71 -11.57
CA ASP A 223 -21.42 29.63 -10.87
C ASP A 223 -22.09 28.29 -11.16
N ILE A 224 -21.63 27.26 -10.45
CA ILE A 224 -22.27 25.95 -10.46
C ILE A 224 -23.52 25.98 -9.59
N VAL A 225 -24.66 25.65 -10.19
CA VAL A 225 -25.99 25.72 -9.55
C VAL A 225 -26.58 24.34 -9.25
N GLY A 226 -25.98 23.28 -9.80
CA GLY A 226 -26.44 21.91 -9.58
C GLY A 226 -25.60 20.88 -10.34
N ILE A 227 -26.05 19.63 -10.26
CA ILE A 227 -25.44 18.48 -10.96
C ILE A 227 -26.54 17.74 -11.72
N LEU A 228 -26.30 17.50 -13.00
CA LEU A 228 -27.13 16.69 -13.87
C LEU A 228 -26.62 15.25 -13.89
N TYR A 229 -27.53 14.29 -13.80
CA TYR A 229 -27.21 12.86 -13.82
C TYR A 229 -27.60 12.28 -15.18
N ALA A 230 -26.65 11.65 -15.88
CA ALA A 230 -26.90 11.04 -17.20
C ALA A 230 -28.06 10.02 -17.15
N ARG A 231 -28.18 9.26 -16.07
CA ARG A 231 -29.30 8.32 -15.86
C ARG A 231 -30.67 8.99 -15.90
N ASP A 232 -30.78 10.23 -15.41
CA ASP A 232 -32.05 10.96 -15.40
C ASP A 232 -32.43 11.43 -16.82
N LEU A 233 -31.45 11.59 -17.72
CA LEU A 233 -31.67 11.85 -19.15
C LEU A 233 -32.22 10.63 -19.88
N LEU A 234 -31.74 9.42 -19.55
CA LEU A 234 -32.24 8.18 -20.14
C LEU A 234 -33.75 7.98 -19.93
N ALA A 235 -34.27 8.40 -18.77
CA ALA A 235 -35.70 8.32 -18.46
C ALA A 235 -36.57 9.21 -19.37
N LEU A 236 -35.99 10.27 -19.94
CA LEU A 236 -36.70 11.18 -20.83
C LEU A 236 -36.77 10.64 -22.26
N MET A 237 -35.74 9.92 -22.71
CA MET A 237 -35.67 9.35 -24.05
C MET A 237 -36.79 8.34 -24.35
N ASP A 238 -37.25 7.58 -23.35
CA ASP A 238 -38.32 6.58 -23.49
C ASP A 238 -39.73 7.21 -23.44
N SER A 239 -39.84 8.47 -22.99
CA SER A 239 -41.12 9.07 -22.63
C SER A 239 -41.83 9.84 -23.76
N GLY A 240 -41.14 10.10 -24.89
CA GLY A 240 -41.69 10.91 -26.00
C GLY A 240 -42.05 12.36 -25.61
N VAL A 241 -41.54 12.84 -24.48
CA VAL A 241 -41.77 14.19 -23.95
C VAL A 241 -40.85 15.19 -24.66
N ALA A 242 -41.33 16.42 -24.88
CA ALA A 242 -40.51 17.49 -25.44
C ALA A 242 -39.27 17.77 -24.57
N ALA A 243 -38.17 18.16 -25.21
CA ALA A 243 -36.91 18.49 -24.54
C ALA A 243 -37.14 19.49 -23.40
N LYS A 244 -36.60 19.18 -22.22
CA LYS A 244 -36.69 20.04 -21.03
C LYS A 244 -35.41 20.84 -20.85
N ALA A 245 -35.51 21.97 -20.16
CA ALA A 245 -34.32 22.70 -19.74
C ALA A 245 -33.54 21.88 -18.69
N VAL A 246 -32.21 21.87 -18.81
CA VAL A 246 -31.31 21.18 -17.87
C VAL A 246 -31.52 21.65 -16.43
N GLY A 247 -31.79 22.94 -16.22
CA GLY A 247 -32.08 23.49 -14.89
C GLY A 247 -33.30 22.88 -14.18
N GLU A 248 -34.24 22.27 -14.92
CA GLU A 248 -35.38 21.55 -14.33
C GLU A 248 -35.04 20.11 -13.91
N LEU A 249 -33.95 19.56 -14.46
CA LEU A 249 -33.52 18.17 -14.27
C LEU A 249 -32.36 18.06 -13.27
N MET A 250 -31.65 19.16 -13.02
CA MET A 250 -30.52 19.18 -12.12
C MET A 250 -30.93 18.91 -10.68
N ARG A 251 -30.00 18.28 -9.94
CA ARG A 251 -30.09 18.08 -8.51
C ARG A 251 -29.17 19.06 -7.78
N PRO A 252 -29.43 19.38 -6.50
CA PRO A 252 -28.51 20.19 -5.72
C PRO A 252 -27.10 19.56 -5.68
N GLY A 253 -26.07 20.38 -5.89
CA GLY A 253 -24.68 19.96 -5.75
C GLY A 253 -24.25 19.83 -4.28
N TYR A 254 -23.20 19.04 -4.04
CA TYR A 254 -22.51 18.97 -2.75
C TYR A 254 -21.25 19.83 -2.83
N TYR A 255 -21.02 20.73 -1.87
CA TYR A 255 -19.94 21.72 -1.95
C TYR A 255 -18.95 21.56 -0.81
N VAL A 256 -17.66 21.64 -1.13
CA VAL A 256 -16.57 21.42 -0.17
C VAL A 256 -15.41 22.40 -0.40
N PRO A 257 -14.72 22.86 0.65
CA PRO A 257 -13.56 23.73 0.48
C PRO A 257 -12.35 22.93 -0.03
N GLU A 258 -11.51 23.59 -0.83
CA GLU A 258 -10.30 22.98 -1.43
C GLU A 258 -9.26 22.48 -0.39
N THR A 259 -9.33 23.00 0.84
CA THR A 259 -8.42 22.64 1.95
C THR A 259 -8.90 21.45 2.77
N LYS A 260 -10.08 20.86 2.47
CA LYS A 260 -10.59 19.68 3.18
C LYS A 260 -9.69 18.48 2.90
N ARG A 261 -9.53 17.57 3.87
CA ARG A 261 -8.79 16.32 3.69
C ARG A 261 -9.60 15.31 2.89
N ILE A 262 -8.98 14.62 1.96
CA ILE A 262 -9.67 13.65 1.08
C ILE A 262 -10.21 12.45 1.88
N SER A 263 -9.50 12.04 2.94
CA SER A 263 -9.94 10.97 3.86
C SER A 263 -11.18 11.34 4.69
N GLU A 264 -11.41 12.63 4.95
CA GLU A 264 -12.64 13.12 5.57
C GLU A 264 -13.76 13.21 4.53
N LEU A 265 -13.46 13.76 3.36
CA LEU A 265 -14.39 13.88 2.25
C LEU A 265 -14.96 12.52 1.83
N LEU A 266 -14.14 11.49 1.68
CA LEU A 266 -14.58 10.14 1.30
C LEU A 266 -15.67 9.61 2.25
N ARG A 267 -15.46 9.79 3.57
CA ARG A 267 -16.41 9.36 4.60
C ARG A 267 -17.72 10.13 4.53
N GLU A 268 -17.65 11.44 4.28
CA GLU A 268 -18.86 12.26 4.08
C GLU A 268 -19.61 11.87 2.81
N MET A 269 -18.89 11.63 1.70
CA MET A 269 -19.46 11.23 0.42
C MET A 269 -20.18 9.88 0.53
N GLN A 270 -19.56 8.90 1.20
CA GLN A 270 -20.18 7.60 1.51
C GLN A 270 -21.42 7.74 2.39
N ALA A 271 -21.34 8.54 3.46
CA ALA A 271 -22.45 8.74 4.39
C ALA A 271 -23.66 9.44 3.74
N ASN A 272 -23.41 10.41 2.85
CA ASN A 272 -24.44 11.16 2.15
C ASN A 272 -24.85 10.52 0.81
N GLN A 273 -24.20 9.42 0.40
CA GLN A 273 -24.41 8.74 -0.88
C GLN A 273 -24.25 9.69 -2.10
N VAL A 274 -23.27 10.59 -2.02
CA VAL A 274 -22.92 11.53 -3.10
C VAL A 274 -21.60 11.09 -3.73
N HIS A 275 -21.52 11.10 -5.06
CA HIS A 275 -20.36 10.61 -5.81
C HIS A 275 -19.54 11.72 -6.47
N MET A 276 -20.01 12.97 -6.39
CA MET A 276 -19.34 14.13 -6.95
C MET A 276 -19.57 15.32 -6.02
N ALA A 277 -18.52 16.08 -5.76
CA ALA A 277 -18.54 17.31 -4.99
C ALA A 277 -17.92 18.44 -5.82
N VAL A 278 -18.51 19.63 -5.70
CA VAL A 278 -17.97 20.87 -6.28
C VAL A 278 -17.03 21.49 -5.27
N VAL A 279 -15.82 21.81 -5.70
CA VAL A 279 -14.78 22.40 -4.86
C VAL A 279 -14.89 23.92 -4.94
N VAL A 280 -14.93 24.57 -3.78
CA VAL A 280 -15.00 26.03 -3.67
C VAL A 280 -13.69 26.62 -3.16
N ASP A 281 -13.30 27.75 -3.74
CA ASP A 281 -12.15 28.56 -3.33
C ASP A 281 -12.49 29.48 -2.14
N GLU A 282 -11.51 30.25 -1.65
CA GLU A 282 -11.73 31.15 -0.50
C GLU A 282 -12.59 32.37 -0.81
N PHE A 283 -12.83 32.65 -2.09
CA PHE A 283 -13.66 33.74 -2.57
C PHE A 283 -15.10 33.29 -2.84
N GLY A 284 -15.40 31.99 -2.68
CA GLY A 284 -16.70 31.37 -2.93
C GLY A 284 -16.96 31.05 -4.39
N GLY A 285 -15.95 31.10 -5.25
CA GLY A 285 -16.02 30.64 -6.63
C GLY A 285 -15.75 29.14 -6.73
N THR A 286 -16.10 28.55 -7.88
CA THR A 286 -15.72 27.15 -8.18
C THR A 286 -14.23 27.06 -8.52
N ALA A 287 -13.51 26.24 -7.74
CA ALA A 287 -12.12 25.88 -7.97
C ALA A 287 -12.00 24.65 -8.89
N GLY A 288 -12.94 23.70 -8.77
CA GLY A 288 -12.92 22.42 -9.47
C GLY A 288 -14.07 21.50 -9.05
N LEU A 289 -13.94 20.21 -9.38
CA LEU A 289 -14.80 19.15 -8.86
C LEU A 289 -13.95 17.96 -8.40
N VAL A 290 -14.51 17.10 -7.57
CA VAL A 290 -13.88 15.85 -7.13
C VAL A 290 -14.92 14.75 -7.06
N THR A 291 -14.55 13.55 -7.48
CA THR A 291 -15.41 12.35 -7.47
C THR A 291 -14.92 11.32 -6.44
N ILE A 292 -15.72 10.28 -6.16
CA ILE A 292 -15.25 9.20 -5.27
C ILE A 292 -14.13 8.43 -5.96
N GLU A 293 -14.24 8.29 -7.27
CA GLU A 293 -13.32 7.61 -8.15
C GLU A 293 -11.92 8.25 -8.05
N ASP A 294 -11.82 9.58 -8.19
CA ASP A 294 -10.56 10.33 -8.03
C ASP A 294 -9.95 10.12 -6.63
N ILE A 295 -10.78 10.08 -5.59
CA ILE A 295 -10.31 9.88 -4.20
C ILE A 295 -9.81 8.43 -3.98
N ILE A 296 -10.39 7.45 -4.66
CA ILE A 296 -9.95 6.05 -4.56
C ILE A 296 -8.68 5.82 -5.40
N GLU A 297 -8.54 6.48 -6.53
CA GLU A 297 -7.36 6.43 -7.38
C GLU A 297 -6.09 6.82 -6.61
N GLU A 298 -6.17 7.81 -5.73
CA GLU A 298 -5.09 8.20 -4.82
C GLU A 298 -4.68 7.11 -3.80
N LEU A 299 -5.55 6.14 -3.53
CA LEU A 299 -5.24 5.00 -2.65
C LEU A 299 -4.69 3.80 -3.41
N VAL A 300 -5.15 3.58 -4.64
CA VAL A 300 -4.97 2.33 -5.38
C VAL A 300 -4.00 2.49 -6.55
N GLY A 301 -3.71 3.73 -6.97
CA GLY A 301 -3.09 4.01 -8.27
C GLY A 301 -4.14 3.95 -9.40
N GLU A 302 -3.70 4.09 -10.65
CA GLU A 302 -4.58 3.91 -11.80
C GLU A 302 -5.20 2.50 -11.75
N ILE A 303 -6.52 2.42 -11.54
CA ILE A 303 -7.24 1.15 -11.60
C ILE A 303 -7.39 0.82 -13.08
N ALA A 304 -6.53 -0.05 -13.60
CA ALA A 304 -6.72 -0.64 -14.92
C ALA A 304 -8.11 -1.32 -14.97
N ASP A 305 -8.98 -0.86 -15.86
CA ASP A 305 -10.31 -1.41 -16.09
C ASP A 305 -10.20 -2.86 -16.59
N GLU A 306 -11.22 -3.68 -16.37
CA GLU A 306 -11.28 -5.07 -16.87
C GLU A 306 -11.32 -5.12 -18.42
N PHE A 307 -11.49 -3.95 -19.05
CA PHE A 307 -11.42 -3.69 -20.49
C PHE A 307 -10.14 -2.97 -20.93
N ASP A 308 -9.27 -2.59 -20.00
CA ASP A 308 -7.93 -2.15 -20.34
C ASP A 308 -7.14 -3.41 -20.69
N GLU A 309 -7.06 -3.71 -21.99
CA GLU A 309 -5.94 -4.50 -22.49
C GLU A 309 -4.70 -3.86 -21.89
N ALA A 310 -3.95 -4.59 -21.08
CA ALA A 310 -2.65 -4.14 -20.58
C ALA A 310 -1.92 -3.55 -21.78
N GLU A 311 -1.85 -2.21 -21.86
CA GLU A 311 -1.26 -1.55 -23.00
C GLU A 311 0.20 -1.96 -22.93
N GLU A 312 0.62 -2.89 -23.79
CA GLU A 312 2.01 -3.29 -23.91
C GLU A 312 2.79 -2.00 -24.14
N LEU A 313 3.50 -1.54 -23.09
CA LEU A 313 4.25 -0.28 -23.12
C LEU A 313 5.29 -0.28 -24.24
N ILE A 314 5.63 -1.47 -24.74
CA ILE A 314 6.58 -1.73 -25.81
C ILE A 314 5.99 -2.81 -26.72
N THR A 315 5.76 -2.47 -27.99
CA THR A 315 5.47 -3.43 -29.07
C THR A 315 6.62 -3.45 -30.07
N GLU A 316 7.26 -4.59 -30.27
CA GLU A 316 8.27 -4.74 -31.32
C GLU A 316 7.64 -4.67 -32.72
N VAL A 317 8.20 -3.85 -33.59
CA VAL A 317 7.75 -3.67 -34.98
C VAL A 317 8.94 -3.80 -35.94
N ASP A 318 8.68 -4.03 -37.22
CA ASP A 318 9.75 -4.18 -38.21
C ASP A 318 10.71 -2.97 -38.19
N GLY A 319 11.91 -3.21 -37.66
CA GLY A 319 13.00 -2.25 -37.57
C GLY A 319 12.93 -1.25 -36.40
N GLY A 320 12.16 -1.53 -35.35
CA GLY A 320 12.14 -0.69 -34.13
C GLY A 320 11.10 -1.10 -33.10
N TYR A 321 10.74 -0.17 -32.22
CA TYR A 321 9.78 -0.37 -31.15
C TYR A 321 8.72 0.72 -31.19
N LEU A 322 7.45 0.32 -31.15
CA LEU A 322 6.34 1.22 -30.87
C LEU A 322 6.14 1.25 -29.36
N VAL A 323 6.36 2.41 -28.74
CA VAL A 323 6.31 2.56 -27.29
C VAL A 323 5.20 3.52 -26.87
N ASP A 324 4.61 3.24 -25.71
CA ASP A 324 3.76 4.21 -25.01
C ASP A 324 4.60 5.40 -24.56
N ALA A 325 4.04 6.60 -24.67
CA ALA A 325 4.75 7.82 -24.29
C ALA A 325 5.00 7.95 -22.79
N ARG A 326 4.36 7.13 -21.95
CA ARG A 326 4.62 7.00 -20.50
C ARG A 326 5.85 6.16 -20.18
N LEU A 327 6.40 5.39 -21.14
CA LEU A 327 7.59 4.58 -20.92
C LEU A 327 8.71 5.47 -20.34
N PRO A 328 9.36 5.07 -19.22
CA PRO A 328 10.53 5.75 -18.69
C PRO A 328 11.62 5.88 -19.75
N VAL A 329 12.33 7.01 -19.76
CA VAL A 329 13.41 7.22 -20.73
C VAL A 329 14.57 6.24 -20.50
N ASP A 330 14.80 5.83 -19.26
CA ASP A 330 15.85 4.87 -18.88
C ASP A 330 15.57 3.49 -19.50
N ASP A 331 14.32 3.00 -19.41
CA ASP A 331 13.90 1.74 -20.02
C ASP A 331 14.04 1.76 -21.56
N LEU A 332 13.74 2.91 -22.18
CA LEU A 332 14.00 3.11 -23.60
C LEU A 332 15.50 3.08 -23.91
N GLY A 333 16.33 3.68 -23.04
CA GLY A 333 17.78 3.66 -23.12
C GLY A 333 18.33 2.24 -23.14
N ASP A 334 17.85 1.39 -22.24
CA ASP A 334 18.20 -0.03 -22.18
C ASP A 334 17.82 -0.78 -23.46
N LEU A 335 16.67 -0.47 -24.06
CA LEU A 335 16.22 -1.08 -25.33
C LEU A 335 17.16 -0.78 -26.51
N PHE A 336 17.73 0.43 -26.55
CA PHE A 336 18.57 0.88 -27.66
C PHE A 336 20.08 0.86 -27.35
N ASP A 337 20.47 0.52 -26.12
CA ASP A 337 21.84 0.58 -25.59
C ASP A 337 22.39 2.02 -25.70
N VAL A 338 21.61 2.98 -25.20
CA VAL A 338 21.89 4.43 -25.23
C VAL A 338 21.65 5.02 -23.84
N GLU A 339 22.64 5.76 -23.33
CA GLU A 339 22.46 6.57 -22.11
C GLU A 339 21.83 7.92 -22.49
N PHE A 340 20.56 8.09 -22.16
CA PHE A 340 19.94 9.41 -22.18
C PHE A 340 20.30 10.16 -20.88
N PRO A 341 20.45 11.50 -20.87
CA PRO A 341 20.82 12.21 -19.64
C PRO A 341 19.71 12.13 -18.56
N ASP A 342 19.98 11.42 -17.46
CA ASP A 342 19.08 11.07 -16.31
C ASP A 342 18.32 12.22 -15.60
N HIS A 343 18.30 13.45 -16.10
CA HIS A 343 17.79 14.61 -15.35
C HIS A 343 16.96 15.60 -16.17
N GLU A 344 16.80 15.39 -17.49
CA GLU A 344 16.04 16.32 -18.34
C GLU A 344 14.60 15.86 -18.59
N TRP A 345 14.34 14.54 -18.62
CA TRP A 345 13.03 13.98 -18.96
C TRP A 345 12.76 12.67 -18.24
N ASP A 346 11.57 12.54 -17.66
CA ASP A 346 11.17 11.32 -16.96
C ASP A 346 10.57 10.26 -17.91
N THR A 347 9.95 10.68 -19.03
CA THR A 347 9.25 9.78 -19.98
C THR A 347 9.57 10.07 -21.44
N VAL A 348 9.40 9.06 -22.32
CA VAL A 348 9.59 9.19 -23.78
C VAL A 348 8.72 10.31 -24.38
N GLY A 349 7.49 10.49 -23.87
CA GLY A 349 6.62 11.59 -24.26
C GLY A 349 7.17 12.95 -23.88
N GLY A 350 7.75 13.07 -22.68
CA GLY A 350 8.46 14.26 -22.21
C GLY A 350 9.66 14.60 -23.10
N LEU A 351 10.47 13.60 -23.44
CA LEU A 351 11.60 13.72 -24.37
C LEU A 351 11.14 14.25 -25.74
N VAL A 352 10.15 13.63 -26.36
CA VAL A 352 9.66 14.05 -27.70
C VAL A 352 9.07 15.46 -27.68
N LEU A 353 8.32 15.83 -26.63
CA LEU A 353 7.80 17.20 -26.47
C LEU A 353 8.92 18.22 -26.31
N ALA A 354 9.97 17.89 -25.56
CA ALA A 354 11.13 18.74 -25.37
C ALA A 354 11.91 18.94 -26.68
N LEU A 355 12.15 17.86 -27.44
CA LEU A 355 12.78 17.91 -28.76
C LEU A 355 11.95 18.74 -29.75
N ALA A 356 10.62 18.62 -29.70
CA ALA A 356 9.71 19.36 -30.57
C ALA A 356 9.55 20.84 -30.15
N GLY A 357 9.74 21.18 -28.87
CA GLY A 357 9.47 22.50 -28.30
C GLY A 357 8.00 22.93 -28.33
N ARG A 358 7.11 22.01 -28.71
CA ARG A 358 5.64 22.15 -28.83
C ARG A 358 5.03 20.76 -28.92
N VAL A 359 3.71 20.68 -28.92
CA VAL A 359 3.01 19.44 -29.26
C VAL A 359 3.33 19.09 -30.74
N PRO A 360 3.97 17.94 -31.02
CA PRO A 360 4.28 17.50 -32.37
C PRO A 360 3.01 17.08 -33.12
N LYS A 361 3.09 17.00 -34.45
CA LYS A 361 2.04 16.37 -35.26
C LYS A 361 2.32 14.89 -35.42
N GLU A 362 1.29 14.08 -35.59
CA GLU A 362 1.45 12.67 -35.98
C GLU A 362 2.26 12.55 -37.28
N GLY A 363 3.22 11.63 -37.29
CA GLY A 363 4.20 11.43 -38.34
C GLY A 363 5.42 12.37 -38.29
N GLU A 364 5.47 13.31 -37.35
CA GLU A 364 6.64 14.20 -37.18
C GLU A 364 7.80 13.44 -36.52
N GLN A 365 9.03 13.69 -36.99
CA GLN A 365 10.22 12.93 -36.64
C GLN A 365 11.28 13.79 -35.97
N PHE A 366 11.92 13.24 -34.95
CA PHE A 366 12.99 13.85 -34.17
C PHE A 366 14.12 12.83 -33.98
N GLU A 367 15.36 13.28 -34.00
CA GLU A 367 16.52 12.40 -33.79
C GLU A 367 17.29 12.89 -32.56
N HIS A 368 17.59 11.95 -31.66
CA HIS A 368 18.39 12.22 -30.46
C HIS A 368 19.19 10.97 -30.11
N ASP A 369 20.50 11.15 -29.86
CA ASP A 369 21.46 10.09 -29.49
C ASP A 369 21.37 8.80 -30.33
N GLY A 370 21.16 8.94 -31.65
CA GLY A 370 21.13 7.82 -32.59
C GLY A 370 19.81 7.06 -32.65
N VAL A 371 18.78 7.54 -31.95
CA VAL A 371 17.40 7.03 -32.03
C VAL A 371 16.52 8.05 -32.76
N LEU A 372 15.80 7.57 -33.78
CA LEU A 372 14.79 8.29 -34.52
C LEU A 372 13.42 8.06 -33.87
N PHE A 373 12.85 9.12 -33.32
CA PHE A 373 11.53 9.18 -32.72
C PHE A 373 10.52 9.69 -33.74
N THR A 374 9.56 8.85 -34.12
CA THR A 374 8.43 9.25 -34.96
C THR A 374 7.17 9.32 -34.09
N THR A 375 6.51 10.46 -34.06
CA THR A 375 5.25 10.62 -33.32
C THR A 375 4.17 9.75 -33.98
N ASP A 376 3.74 8.67 -33.33
CA ASP A 376 2.70 7.78 -33.87
C ASP A 376 1.31 8.37 -33.61
N ARG A 377 1.05 8.74 -32.36
CA ARG A 377 -0.26 9.23 -31.92
C ARG A 377 -0.14 10.36 -30.92
N VAL A 378 -0.97 11.39 -31.09
CA VAL A 378 -1.10 12.52 -30.15
C VAL A 378 -2.53 12.58 -29.64
N GLN A 379 -2.70 12.63 -28.33
CA GLN A 379 -4.01 12.75 -27.69
C GLN A 379 -4.11 14.11 -26.99
N GLY A 380 -4.90 15.02 -27.54
CA GLY A 380 -5.02 16.38 -27.02
C GLY A 380 -3.69 17.14 -27.08
N ARG A 381 -3.06 17.35 -25.91
CA ARG A 381 -1.77 18.06 -25.78
C ARG A 381 -0.60 17.16 -25.38
N ARG A 382 -0.82 15.85 -25.26
CA ARG A 382 0.21 14.86 -24.93
C ARG A 382 0.53 13.98 -26.13
N VAL A 383 1.80 13.60 -26.25
CA VAL A 383 2.19 12.48 -27.11
C VAL A 383 1.69 11.21 -26.42
N ALA A 384 1.01 10.34 -27.16
CA ALA A 384 0.44 9.10 -26.62
C ALA A 384 1.29 7.89 -26.98
N ARG A 385 1.79 7.84 -28.23
CA ARG A 385 2.68 6.76 -28.69
C ARG A 385 3.78 7.28 -29.60
N VAL A 386 4.93 6.63 -29.54
CA VAL A 386 6.12 6.99 -30.30
C VAL A 386 6.71 5.74 -30.94
N LEU A 387 7.00 5.82 -32.24
CA LEU A 387 7.75 4.81 -32.95
C LEU A 387 9.24 5.17 -32.89
N CYS A 388 10.02 4.38 -32.18
CA CYS A 388 11.45 4.55 -31.99
C CYS A 388 12.21 3.58 -32.92
N ARG A 389 13.21 4.09 -33.66
CA ARG A 389 14.07 3.29 -34.53
C ARG A 389 15.52 3.68 -34.35
N ARG A 390 16.44 2.73 -34.51
CA ARG A 390 17.87 3.05 -34.58
C ARG A 390 18.17 3.70 -35.94
N THR A 391 18.97 4.78 -35.91
CA THR A 391 19.30 5.58 -37.10
C THR A 391 20.42 4.97 -37.93
#